data_AF-A0A6P1ZSV6-F1
#
_entry.id   AF-A0A6P1ZSV6-F1
#
_cell.length_a   1.000
_cell.length_b   1.000
_cell.length_c   1.000
_cell.angle_alpha   90.00
_cell.angle_beta   90.00
_cell.angle_gamma   90.00
#
_symmetry.space_group_name_H-M   'P 1'
#
loop_
_entity.id
_entity.type
_entity.pdbx_description
1 polymer ?
#
loop_
_entity_poly.entity_id
_entity_poly.type
_entity_poly.pdbx_seq_one_letter_code
_entity_poly.pdbx_strand_id
1 'polypeptide(L)' 'MPYTNEEGGLLNNFAREPKVYEAEPPTNEQKRTYIFLGVAGAALVAGLIVVAFFVSHVS' A
#
# COMPACT_ATOMS: atom_id res chain seq x y z
N MET A 1 1.38 7.97 -35.18
CA MET A 1 1.90 6.91 -34.27
C MET A 1 1.52 7.32 -32.84
N PRO A 2 1.28 6.41 -31.88
CA PRO A 2 0.89 6.79 -30.50
C PRO A 2 1.95 7.63 -29.76
N TYR A 3 3.12 7.85 -30.38
CA TYR A 3 4.25 8.61 -29.86
C TYR A 3 4.63 9.83 -30.72
N THR A 4 3.87 10.15 -31.78
CA THR A 4 4.08 11.36 -32.59
C THR A 4 3.03 12.39 -32.24
N ASN A 5 3.15 13.00 -31.06
CA ASN A 5 2.44 14.23 -30.73
C ASN A 5 3.43 15.37 -30.91
N GLU A 6 3.59 15.82 -32.15
CA GLU A 6 4.40 16.99 -32.44
C GLU A 6 3.60 17.88 -33.37
N GLU A 7 3.21 19.05 -32.87
CA GLU A 7 2.34 20.01 -33.57
C GLU A 7 2.99 20.59 -34.84
N GLY A 8 4.30 20.34 -35.05
CA GLY A 8 5.09 20.77 -36.21
C GLY A 8 5.57 19.67 -37.16
N GLY A 9 5.14 18.41 -36.97
CA GLY A 9 5.47 17.30 -37.90
C GLY A 9 6.88 16.72 -37.79
N LEU A 10 7.62 17.02 -36.72
CA LEU A 10 8.90 16.38 -36.41
C LEU A 10 8.67 15.04 -35.67
N LEU A 11 9.76 14.33 -35.32
CA LEU A 11 9.74 13.17 -34.43
C LEU A 11 10.26 13.56 -33.03
N ASN A 12 9.37 13.49 -32.04
CA ASN A 12 9.71 13.82 -30.66
C ASN A 12 10.45 12.64 -30.03
N ASN A 13 11.76 12.81 -29.79
CA ASN A 13 12.63 11.83 -29.14
C ASN A 13 12.91 12.18 -27.66
N PHE A 14 12.12 13.05 -27.04
CA PHE A 14 12.21 13.32 -25.61
C PHE A 14 11.47 12.25 -24.80
N ALA A 15 11.99 11.95 -23.61
CA ALA A 15 11.30 11.06 -22.68
C ALA A 15 9.94 11.67 -22.31
N ARG A 16 8.89 10.85 -22.40
CA ARG A 16 7.55 11.27 -22.00
C ARG A 16 7.54 11.48 -20.49
N GLU A 17 7.17 12.68 -20.04
CA GLU A 17 7.03 12.93 -18.61
C GLU A 17 6.02 11.94 -18.01
N PRO A 18 6.39 11.20 -16.95
CA PRO A 18 5.45 10.33 -16.28
C PRO A 18 4.34 11.19 -15.69
N LYS A 19 3.09 10.74 -15.86
CA LYS A 19 1.97 11.36 -15.17
C LYS A 19 2.18 11.19 -13.67
N VAL A 20 2.48 12.28 -12.99
CA VAL A 20 2.54 12.31 -11.52
C VAL A 20 1.11 12.15 -11.02
N TYR A 21 0.86 11.11 -10.23
CA TYR A 21 -0.41 10.90 -9.54
C TYR A 21 -0.20 11.15 -8.05
N GLU A 22 -1.14 11.89 -7.44
CA GLU A 22 -1.14 12.13 -6.01
C GLU A 22 -1.79 10.96 -5.28
N ALA A 23 -1.33 10.69 -4.05
CA ALA A 23 -1.99 9.73 -3.19
C ALA A 23 -3.30 10.35 -2.67
N GLU A 24 -4.42 9.67 -2.88
CA GLU A 24 -5.69 10.08 -2.28
C GLU A 24 -5.71 9.72 -0.78
N PRO A 25 -6.29 10.58 0.07
CA PRO A 25 -6.49 10.25 1.47
C PRO A 25 -7.47 9.07 1.59
N PRO A 26 -7.33 8.22 2.63
CA PRO A 26 -8.19 7.05 2.78
C PRO A 26 -9.65 7.46 2.99
N THR A 27 -10.56 6.71 2.34
CA THR A 27 -12.01 6.84 2.52
C THR A 27 -12.42 6.41 3.93
N ASN A 28 -13.64 6.78 4.36
CA ASN A 28 -14.16 6.37 5.67
C ASN A 28 -14.27 4.84 5.79
N GLU A 29 -14.55 4.13 4.70
CA GLU A 29 -14.57 2.68 4.67
C GLU A 29 -13.15 2.10 4.86
N GLN A 30 -12.17 2.62 4.12
CA GLN A 30 -10.76 2.21 4.26
C GLN A 30 -10.24 2.43 5.68
N LYS A 31 -10.56 3.56 6.32
CA LYS A 31 -10.19 3.83 7.71
C LYS A 31 -10.75 2.79 8.67
N ARG A 32 -12.00 2.38 8.51
CA ARG A 32 -12.61 1.32 9.34
C ARG A 32 -11.92 -0.02 9.12
N THR A 33 -11.65 -0.39 7.87
CA THR A 33 -10.90 -1.60 7.55
C THR A 33 -9.50 -1.60 8.17
N TYR A 34 -8.79 -0.48 8.14
CA TYR A 34 -7.48 -0.37 8.77
C TYR A 34 -7.53 -0.55 10.28
N ILE A 35 -8.56 -0.04 10.95
CA ILE A 35 -8.77 -0.28 12.38
C ILE A 35 -8.96 -1.79 12.63
N PHE A 36 -9.80 -2.47 11.85
CA PHE A 36 -9.98 -3.92 12.00
C PHE A 36 -8.69 -4.71 11.76
N LEU A 37 -7.92 -4.35 10.73
CA LEU A 37 -6.63 -4.99 10.44
C LEU A 37 -5.62 -4.75 11.57
N GLY A 38 -5.58 -3.53 12.11
CA GLY A 38 -4.72 -3.19 13.25
C GLY A 38 -5.08 -3.99 14.49
N VAL A 39 -6.37 -4.08 14.83
CA VAL A 39 -6.85 -4.87 15.97
C VAL A 39 -6.57 -6.35 15.77
N ALA A 40 -6.87 -6.90 14.59
CA ALA A 40 -6.62 -8.31 14.28
C ALA A 40 -5.12 -8.66 14.36
N GLY A 41 -4.26 -7.79 13.83
CA GLY A 41 -2.81 -7.96 13.91
C GLY A 41 -2.29 -7.91 15.34
N ALA A 42 -2.74 -6.93 16.13
CA ALA A 42 -2.35 -6.83 17.54
C ALA A 42 -2.82 -8.04 18.36
N ALA A 43 -4.05 -8.50 18.14
CA ALA A 43 -4.59 -9.68 18.81
C ALA A 43 -3.80 -10.95 18.45
N LEU A 44 -3.43 -11.11 17.18
CA LEU A 44 -2.59 -12.22 16.74
C LEU A 44 -1.22 -12.20 17.44
N VAL A 45 -0.53 -11.06 17.44
CA VAL A 45 0.78 -10.92 18.09
C VAL A 45 0.69 -11.20 19.59
N ALA A 46 -0.30 -10.62 20.27
CA ALA A 46 -0.53 -10.88 21.70
C ALA A 46 -0.81 -12.36 21.98
N GLY A 47 -1.64 -13.00 21.14
CA GLY A 47 -1.92 -14.43 21.24
C GLY A 47 -0.68 -15.29 21.09
N LEU A 48 0.19 -14.97 20.13
CA LEU A 48 1.46 -15.68 19.94
C LEU A 48 2.41 -15.51 21.13
N ILE A 49 2.48 -14.31 21.72
CA ILE A 49 3.28 -14.06 22.93
C ILE A 49 2.75 -14.91 24.09
N VAL A 50 1.43 -14.98 24.27
CA VAL A 50 0.80 -15.81 25.30
C VAL A 50 1.15 -17.29 25.08
N VAL A 51 0.99 -17.81 23.86
CA VAL A 51 1.35 -19.20 23.54
C VAL A 51 2.83 -19.47 23.85
N ALA A 52 3.73 -18.60 23.40
CA ALA A 52 5.16 -18.74 23.64
C ALA A 52 5.47 -18.75 25.14
N PHE A 53 4.89 -17.81 25.90
CA PHE A 53 5.07 -17.73 27.36
C PHE A 53 4.67 -19.03 28.05
N PHE A 54 3.48 -19.57 27.76
CA PHE A 54 3.01 -20.80 28.39
C PHE A 54 3.86 -22.00 28.00
N VAL A 55 4.20 -22.16 26.72
CA VAL A 55 5.05 -23.28 26.27
C VAL A 55 6.43 -23.24 26.93
N SER A 56 7.02 -22.06 27.12
CA SER A 56 8.32 -21.92 27.80
C SER A 56 8.29 -22.22 29.30
N HIS A 57 7.11 -22.21 29.94
CA HIS A 57 6.97 -22.43 31.39
C HIS A 57 6.33 -23.77 31.76
N VAL A 58 5.96 -24.59 30.78
CA VAL A 58 5.61 -26.00 31.02
C VAL A 58 6.92 -26.77 31.26
N SER A 59 7.14 -27.16 32.51
CA SER A 59 8.23 -28.06 32.94
C SER A 59 7.77 -29.51 32.98
#